data_AF-A0A352GLQ5-F1
#
_entry.id   AF-A0A352GLQ5-F1
#
_cell.length_a   1.000
_cell.length_b   1.000
_cell.length_c   1.000
_cell.angle_alpha   90.00
_cell.angle_beta   90.00
_cell.angle_gamma   90.00
#
_symmetry.space_group_name_H-M   'P 1'
#
loop_
_entity.id
_entity.type
_entity.pdbx_description
1 polymer ?
#
loop_
_entity_poly.entity_id
_entity_poly.type
_entity_poly.pdbx_seq_one_letter_code
_entity_poly.pdbx_strand_id
1 'polypeptide(L)'
;DPGPDWTGCVFQRYADDGDDGNDGDVLLGVGQIGAKDWIAWEPIGPDGDPQPGWSNCTMAVGGNECGPCLSHGITPLQHSKAVIEGKIDALTSPQGQTNIPQGLGWAWRVLKPSAPFTEAVPDPPYRRQQAIVLLTDGENVGGSGDGYKGTWGTGGTAHDEMNNRLLALANNVKADGVIVYVIQFANNDEDLKNILKQVASGPDAPYYHLAPGAAELQTVFREVANHLTELRLSK
;
A
#
# COMPACT_ATOMS: atom_id res chain seq x y z
N ASP A 1 -12.64 19.12 -0.72
CA ASP A 1 -12.63 18.96 0.74
C ASP A 1 -13.73 17.98 1.08
N PRO A 2 -13.43 16.80 1.63
CA PRO A 2 -14.42 15.76 1.92
C PRO A 2 -15.32 16.09 3.12
N GLY A 3 -15.11 17.23 3.78
CA GLY A 3 -15.88 17.64 4.95
C GLY A 3 -15.37 17.02 6.25
N PRO A 4 -15.86 17.51 7.41
CA PRO A 4 -15.32 17.16 8.72
C PRO A 4 -15.61 15.71 9.16
N ASP A 5 -16.59 15.05 8.54
CA ASP A 5 -17.05 13.71 8.93
C ASP A 5 -16.36 12.59 8.13
N TRP A 6 -15.44 12.94 7.21
CA TRP A 6 -14.71 11.96 6.42
C TRP A 6 -13.69 11.20 7.26
N THR A 7 -13.80 9.88 7.26
CA THR A 7 -12.97 8.99 8.09
C THR A 7 -11.82 8.32 7.33
N GLY A 8 -11.58 8.69 6.07
CA GLY A 8 -10.39 8.30 5.31
C GLY A 8 -10.63 7.37 4.11
N CYS A 9 -11.88 7.05 3.77
CA CYS A 9 -12.18 6.18 2.64
C CYS A 9 -12.07 6.87 1.28
N VAL A 10 -11.54 6.13 0.31
CA VAL A 10 -11.25 6.65 -1.02
C VAL A 10 -11.57 5.63 -2.10
N PHE A 11 -11.92 6.11 -3.29
CA PHE A 11 -12.04 5.24 -4.45
C PHE A 11 -10.67 4.72 -4.90
N GLN A 12 -10.68 3.48 -5.35
CA GLN A 12 -9.57 2.91 -6.07
C GLN A 12 -9.45 3.51 -7.48
N ARG A 13 -8.21 3.63 -7.96
CA ARG A 13 -7.85 4.04 -9.32
C ARG A 13 -7.63 2.89 -10.33
N TYR A 14 -8.36 1.77 -10.18
CA TYR A 14 -8.33 0.65 -11.13
C TYR A 14 -9.56 0.72 -12.05
N ALA A 15 -9.34 0.74 -13.36
CA ALA A 15 -10.37 0.97 -14.37
C ALA A 15 -11.15 -0.28 -14.76
N ASP A 16 -10.46 -1.41 -14.89
CA ASP A 16 -11.02 -2.68 -15.37
C ASP A 16 -11.74 -2.59 -16.73
N ASP A 17 -11.16 -1.89 -17.70
CA ASP A 17 -11.75 -1.74 -19.05
C ASP A 17 -10.95 -2.44 -20.15
N GLY A 18 -9.97 -3.27 -19.77
CA GLY A 18 -9.08 -3.98 -20.69
C GLY A 18 -7.97 -3.11 -21.29
N ASP A 19 -7.80 -1.86 -20.86
CA ASP A 19 -6.70 -0.98 -21.23
C ASP A 19 -5.87 -0.58 -19.99
N ASP A 20 -4.85 -1.38 -19.70
CA ASP A 20 -3.88 -1.13 -18.61
C ASP A 20 -3.17 0.22 -18.74
N GLY A 21 -3.16 0.83 -19.94
CA GLY A 21 -2.55 2.13 -20.19
C GLY A 21 -3.29 3.29 -19.54
N ASN A 22 -4.53 3.05 -19.08
CA ASN A 22 -5.34 4.04 -18.37
C ASN A 22 -5.52 3.73 -16.88
N ASP A 23 -4.85 2.72 -16.34
CA ASP A 23 -4.94 2.38 -14.93
C ASP A 23 -4.06 3.26 -14.03
N GLY A 24 -4.65 3.83 -12.98
CA GLY A 24 -3.97 4.77 -12.08
C GLY A 24 -3.55 4.21 -10.73
N ASP A 25 -3.91 2.98 -10.39
CA ASP A 25 -3.59 2.34 -9.09
C ASP A 25 -2.09 2.09 -8.91
N VAL A 26 -1.34 1.90 -9.99
CA VAL A 26 0.12 1.74 -9.97
C VAL A 26 0.89 3.06 -10.04
N LEU A 27 0.19 4.20 -10.06
CA LEU A 27 0.76 5.53 -10.27
C LEU A 27 0.46 6.48 -9.10
N LEU A 28 1.40 7.39 -8.83
CA LEU A 28 1.25 8.44 -7.82
C LEU A 28 0.48 9.66 -8.34
N GLY A 29 0.69 10.01 -9.62
CA GLY A 29 0.31 11.31 -10.18
C GLY A 29 -1.19 11.58 -10.24
N VAL A 30 -1.53 12.86 -10.38
CA VAL A 30 -2.86 13.37 -10.74
C VAL A 30 -2.87 13.77 -12.21
N GLY A 31 -3.99 13.58 -12.90
CA GLY A 31 -4.20 14.02 -14.28
C GLY A 31 -4.61 12.89 -15.21
N GLN A 32 -4.43 13.15 -16.50
CA GLN A 32 -4.81 12.23 -17.56
C GLN A 32 -3.82 11.06 -17.63
N ILE A 33 -4.32 9.84 -17.42
CA ILE A 33 -3.59 8.58 -17.64
C ILE A 33 -4.35 7.84 -18.74
N GLY A 34 -3.69 7.65 -19.89
CA GLY A 34 -4.36 7.17 -21.09
C GLY A 34 -5.53 8.09 -21.46
N ALA A 35 -6.72 7.51 -21.56
CA ALA A 35 -7.96 8.23 -21.86
C ALA A 35 -8.77 8.68 -20.62
N LYS A 36 -8.28 8.41 -19.40
CA LYS A 36 -9.02 8.68 -18.16
C LYS A 36 -8.38 9.79 -17.33
N ASP A 37 -9.23 10.62 -16.75
CA ASP A 37 -8.83 11.61 -15.76
C ASP A 37 -8.83 10.96 -14.37
N TRP A 38 -7.66 10.91 -13.76
CA TRP A 38 -7.52 10.40 -12.41
C TRP A 38 -7.09 11.48 -11.44
N ILE A 39 -7.68 11.44 -10.25
CA ILE A 39 -7.16 12.11 -9.07
C ILE A 39 -6.42 11.09 -8.19
N ALA A 40 -5.41 11.56 -7.46
CA ALA A 40 -4.51 10.70 -6.69
C ALA A 40 -5.23 9.97 -5.55
N TRP A 41 -6.34 10.58 -5.11
CA TRP A 41 -7.33 10.07 -4.18
C TRP A 41 -8.65 10.80 -4.45
N GLU A 42 -9.75 10.08 -4.36
CA GLU A 42 -11.10 10.65 -4.40
C GLU A 42 -11.81 10.22 -3.12
N PRO A 43 -12.24 11.13 -2.25
CA PRO A 43 -12.93 10.76 -1.02
C PRO A 43 -14.30 10.16 -1.33
N ILE A 44 -14.58 9.07 -0.64
CA ILE A 44 -15.91 8.45 -0.57
C ILE A 44 -16.74 9.30 0.41
N GLY A 45 -17.80 9.95 -0.08
CA GLY A 45 -18.68 10.87 0.64
C GLY A 45 -20.06 10.27 0.98
N PRO A 46 -20.94 11.01 1.69
CA PRO A 46 -22.25 10.51 2.10
C PRO A 46 -23.28 10.36 0.97
N ASP A 47 -23.08 11.00 -0.18
CA ASP A 47 -24.12 11.19 -1.22
C ASP A 47 -24.15 10.14 -2.35
N GLY A 48 -23.31 9.10 -2.31
CA GLY A 48 -23.29 8.10 -3.39
C GLY A 48 -22.52 6.81 -3.14
N ASP A 49 -22.05 6.59 -1.92
CA ASP A 49 -21.03 5.59 -1.62
C ASP A 49 -21.46 4.49 -0.65
N PRO A 50 -20.82 3.30 -0.69
CA PRO A 50 -20.99 2.26 0.33
C PRO A 50 -20.88 2.84 1.74
N GLN A 51 -22.02 2.90 2.43
CA GLN A 51 -22.04 3.21 3.86
C GLN A 51 -21.71 1.96 4.67
N PRO A 52 -21.19 2.11 5.91
CA PRO A 52 -21.05 0.99 6.83
C PRO A 52 -22.38 0.20 6.96
N GLY A 53 -22.39 -1.05 6.49
CA GLY A 53 -23.57 -1.94 6.50
C GLY A 53 -24.37 -2.04 5.19
N TRP A 54 -23.94 -1.38 4.11
CA TRP A 54 -24.58 -1.52 2.79
C TRP A 54 -24.07 -2.75 2.02
N SER A 55 -24.97 -3.44 1.31
CA SER A 55 -24.66 -4.57 0.42
C SER A 55 -24.85 -4.25 -1.06
N ASN A 56 -25.26 -3.02 -1.41
CA ASN A 56 -25.50 -2.58 -2.78
C ASN A 56 -24.57 -1.42 -3.10
N CYS A 57 -23.78 -1.61 -4.16
CA CYS A 57 -22.86 -0.64 -4.70
C CYS A 57 -22.95 -0.64 -6.20
N THR A 58 -23.83 0.19 -6.73
CA THR A 58 -24.02 0.38 -8.17
C THR A 58 -22.74 0.82 -8.90
N MET A 59 -21.74 1.34 -8.18
CA MET A 59 -20.42 1.71 -8.71
C MET A 59 -19.43 0.52 -8.81
N ALA A 60 -19.73 -0.62 -8.19
CA ALA A 60 -18.90 -1.83 -8.22
C ALA A 60 -19.24 -2.72 -9.43
N VAL A 61 -18.27 -3.55 -9.85
CA VAL A 61 -18.42 -4.47 -11.00
C VAL A 61 -19.36 -5.61 -10.61
N GLY A 62 -20.67 -5.44 -10.86
CA GLY A 62 -21.70 -6.41 -10.46
C GLY A 62 -22.72 -5.87 -9.46
N GLY A 63 -22.51 -4.65 -8.94
CA GLY A 63 -23.47 -3.93 -8.13
C GLY A 63 -23.50 -4.31 -6.65
N ASN A 64 -22.66 -5.26 -6.19
CA ASN A 64 -22.75 -5.84 -4.84
C ASN A 64 -21.37 -6.02 -4.15
N GLU A 65 -20.28 -5.65 -4.81
CA GLU A 65 -18.91 -5.94 -4.42
C GLU A 65 -18.34 -4.79 -3.59
N CYS A 66 -18.94 -4.52 -2.43
CA CYS A 66 -18.49 -3.43 -1.56
C CYS A 66 -17.90 -3.90 -0.23
N GLY A 67 -16.72 -3.36 0.06
CA GLY A 67 -16.09 -3.47 1.38
C GLY A 67 -16.47 -2.26 2.24
N PRO A 68 -16.77 -2.44 3.54
CA PRO A 68 -16.97 -1.31 4.43
C PRO A 68 -15.65 -0.54 4.61
N CYS A 69 -15.80 0.77 4.84
CA CYS A 69 -14.72 1.60 5.35
C CYS A 69 -14.08 0.98 6.60
N LEU A 70 -12.76 0.80 6.57
CA LEU A 70 -12.03 0.30 7.72
C LEU A 70 -12.08 1.33 8.87
N SER A 71 -12.26 0.84 10.10
CA SER A 71 -12.26 1.67 11.31
C SER A 71 -10.88 2.19 11.71
N HIS A 72 -9.83 1.73 11.04
CA HIS A 72 -8.45 2.11 11.29
C HIS A 72 -7.82 2.70 10.02
N GLY A 73 -7.47 3.99 10.09
CA GLY A 73 -6.81 4.69 9.01
C GLY A 73 -5.28 4.64 9.10
N ILE A 74 -4.64 5.20 8.07
CA ILE A 74 -3.19 5.34 7.99
C ILE A 74 -2.75 6.48 8.91
N THR A 75 -1.67 6.26 9.67
CA THR A 75 -1.07 7.32 10.48
C THR A 75 -0.20 8.21 9.60
N PRO A 76 -0.44 9.54 9.54
CA PRO A 76 0.42 10.46 8.80
C PRO A 76 1.87 10.46 9.30
N LEU A 77 2.80 10.97 8.48
CA LEU A 77 4.19 11.10 8.90
C LEU A 77 4.30 11.99 10.14
N GLN A 78 5.01 11.50 11.16
CA GLN A 78 5.21 12.22 12.41
C GLN A 78 6.44 11.72 13.17
N HIS A 79 6.77 12.38 14.28
CA HIS A 79 7.95 12.09 15.09
C HIS A 79 7.62 11.68 16.54
N SER A 80 6.35 11.58 16.93
CA SER A 80 5.97 11.13 18.27
C SER A 80 6.01 9.61 18.36
N LYS A 81 7.07 9.09 18.99
CA LYS A 81 7.24 7.66 19.23
C LYS A 81 6.01 7.05 19.93
N ALA A 82 5.49 7.70 20.96
CA ALA A 82 4.34 7.21 21.71
C ALA A 82 3.07 7.09 20.84
N VAL A 83 2.84 8.01 19.89
CA VAL A 83 1.69 7.93 18.99
C VAL A 83 1.87 6.79 17.99
N ILE A 84 3.08 6.61 17.46
CA ILE A 84 3.40 5.52 16.53
C ILE A 84 3.24 4.16 17.23
N GLU A 85 3.80 4.00 18.44
CA GLU A 85 3.64 2.78 19.25
C GLU A 85 2.17 2.49 19.54
N GLY A 86 1.40 3.50 19.98
CA GLY A 86 -0.04 3.31 20.24
C GLY A 86 -0.85 2.91 18.99
N LYS A 87 -0.42 3.29 17.78
CA LYS A 87 -1.05 2.85 16.53
C LYS A 87 -0.65 1.44 16.13
N ILE A 88 0.59 1.04 16.39
CA ILE A 88 1.04 -0.35 16.21
C ILE A 88 0.32 -1.28 17.19
N ASP A 89 0.21 -0.89 18.47
CA ASP A 89 -0.47 -1.66 19.51
C ASP A 89 -1.97 -1.84 19.23
N ALA A 90 -2.57 -0.95 18.44
CA ALA A 90 -3.96 -1.06 18.01
C ALA A 90 -4.19 -2.15 16.95
N LEU A 91 -3.15 -2.71 16.33
CA LEU A 91 -3.23 -3.80 15.34
C LEU A 91 -3.44 -5.16 16.03
N THR A 92 -4.59 -5.34 16.67
CA THR A 92 -4.87 -6.52 17.52
C THR A 92 -5.68 -7.63 16.86
N SER A 93 -6.40 -7.34 15.77
CA SER A 93 -7.27 -8.29 15.10
C SER A 93 -7.28 -8.06 13.59
N PRO A 94 -6.23 -8.51 12.87
CA PRO A 94 -6.25 -8.48 11.42
C PRO A 94 -7.39 -9.37 10.91
N GLN A 95 -8.28 -8.80 10.11
CA GLN A 95 -9.40 -9.48 9.46
C GLN A 95 -9.42 -9.05 7.99
N GLY A 96 -10.02 -9.87 7.12
CA GLY A 96 -10.11 -9.59 5.69
C GLY A 96 -9.06 -10.32 4.89
N GLN A 97 -8.72 -9.76 3.73
CA GLN A 97 -7.79 -10.32 2.74
C GLN A 97 -6.50 -9.49 2.66
N THR A 98 -5.54 -9.95 1.85
CA THR A 98 -4.23 -9.33 1.72
C THR A 98 -4.09 -8.59 0.39
N ASN A 99 -4.21 -7.26 0.41
CA ASN A 99 -3.99 -6.43 -0.78
C ASN A 99 -2.69 -5.62 -0.64
N ILE A 100 -1.56 -6.27 -0.91
CA ILE A 100 -0.22 -5.68 -0.80
C ILE A 100 -0.05 -4.46 -1.73
N PRO A 101 -0.53 -4.47 -2.99
CA PRO A 101 -0.48 -3.30 -3.84
C PRO A 101 -1.07 -2.04 -3.20
N GLN A 102 -2.24 -2.14 -2.53
CA GLN A 102 -2.83 -0.97 -1.88
C GLN A 102 -2.01 -0.48 -0.70
N GLY A 103 -1.49 -1.41 0.11
CA GLY A 103 -0.58 -1.05 1.20
C GLY A 103 0.66 -0.30 0.69
N LEU A 104 1.30 -0.81 -0.36
CA LEU A 104 2.48 -0.18 -0.95
C LEU A 104 2.16 1.18 -1.61
N GLY A 105 1.04 1.27 -2.32
CA GLY A 105 0.63 2.48 -3.03
C GLY A 105 0.28 3.60 -2.07
N TRP A 106 -0.36 3.28 -0.94
CA TRP A 106 -0.63 4.25 0.11
C TRP A 106 0.60 4.63 0.93
N ALA A 107 1.49 3.69 1.20
CA ALA A 107 2.79 4.00 1.81
C ALA A 107 3.59 4.99 0.94
N TRP A 108 3.56 4.81 -0.40
CA TRP A 108 4.18 5.76 -1.32
C TRP A 108 3.53 7.14 -1.26
N ARG A 109 2.19 7.22 -1.22
CA ARG A 109 1.45 8.50 -1.09
C ARG A 109 1.78 9.24 0.20
N VAL A 110 1.89 8.55 1.33
CA VAL A 110 2.27 9.15 2.64
C VAL A 110 3.66 9.78 2.60
N LEU A 111 4.57 9.23 1.82
CA LEU A 111 5.91 9.80 1.64
C LEU A 111 5.92 11.06 0.77
N LYS A 112 4.80 11.42 0.15
CA LYS A 112 4.73 12.49 -0.85
C LYS A 112 3.87 13.64 -0.34
N PRO A 113 4.28 14.89 -0.61
CA PRO A 113 3.75 16.10 0.02
C PRO A 113 2.44 16.57 -0.63
N SER A 114 1.51 15.66 -0.90
CA SER A 114 0.24 15.95 -1.55
C SER A 114 -0.89 15.42 -0.69
N ALA A 115 -2.02 16.14 -0.67
CA ALA A 115 -3.21 15.66 0.02
C ALA A 115 -3.50 14.18 -0.33
N PRO A 116 -4.00 13.37 0.62
CA PRO A 116 -4.44 13.78 1.95
C PRO A 116 -3.31 13.86 3.00
N PHE A 117 -2.09 13.41 2.69
CA PHE A 117 -0.94 13.43 3.61
C PHE A 117 0.05 14.53 3.22
N THR A 118 0.01 15.65 3.93
CA THR A 118 0.83 16.84 3.61
C THR A 118 2.05 17.02 4.50
N GLU A 119 2.33 16.02 5.36
CA GLU A 119 3.34 16.08 6.40
C GLU A 119 4.77 15.95 5.86
N ALA A 120 4.95 15.37 4.67
CA ALA A 120 6.24 15.35 4.00
C ALA A 120 6.63 16.76 3.55
N VAL A 121 7.87 17.19 3.82
CA VAL A 121 8.41 18.48 3.32
C VAL A 121 8.50 18.41 1.79
N PRO A 122 7.85 19.28 0.99
CA PRO A 122 7.88 19.10 -0.47
C PRO A 122 9.29 19.12 -1.07
N ASP A 123 10.01 20.22 -0.81
CA ASP A 123 11.33 20.51 -1.36
C ASP A 123 12.32 20.81 -0.22
N PRO A 124 12.80 19.78 0.50
CA PRO A 124 13.73 20.00 1.59
C PRO A 124 15.06 20.55 1.03
N PRO A 125 15.69 21.55 1.69
CA PRO A 125 17.00 22.08 1.26
C PRO A 125 18.17 21.10 1.51
N TYR A 126 17.86 19.87 1.89
CA TYR A 126 18.79 18.81 2.24
C TYR A 126 18.46 17.53 1.46
N ARG A 127 19.47 16.68 1.27
CA ARG A 127 19.29 15.40 0.58
C ARG A 127 18.49 14.42 1.45
N ARG A 128 17.18 14.37 1.24
CA ARG A 128 16.28 13.39 1.85
C ARG A 128 16.48 12.00 1.27
N GLN A 129 16.46 10.98 2.12
CA GLN A 129 16.24 9.59 1.72
C GLN A 129 14.81 9.21 2.12
N GLN A 130 14.09 8.54 1.22
CA GLN A 130 12.74 8.03 1.48
C GLN A 130 12.81 6.51 1.49
N ALA A 131 12.09 5.88 2.43
CA ALA A 131 12.08 4.44 2.58
C ALA A 131 10.71 3.93 3.00
N ILE A 132 10.36 2.75 2.50
CA ILE A 132 9.19 1.96 2.90
C ILE A 132 9.72 0.64 3.47
N VAL A 133 9.18 0.20 4.61
CA VAL A 133 9.38 -1.15 5.13
C VAL A 133 8.06 -1.90 5.00
N LEU A 134 8.02 -2.84 4.07
CA LEU A 134 6.86 -3.68 3.79
C LEU A 134 7.00 -5.00 4.54
N LEU A 135 6.19 -5.20 5.57
CA LEU A 135 6.06 -6.47 6.30
C LEU A 135 4.81 -7.20 5.81
N THR A 136 4.98 -8.41 5.29
CA THR A 136 3.88 -9.21 4.74
C THR A 136 4.23 -10.70 4.77
N ASP A 137 3.25 -11.58 4.83
CA ASP A 137 3.43 -13.02 4.55
C ASP A 137 3.61 -13.31 3.04
N GLY A 138 3.31 -12.33 2.19
CA GLY A 138 3.64 -12.30 0.76
C GLY A 138 2.51 -12.72 -0.16
N GLU A 139 1.48 -13.36 0.36
CA GLU A 139 0.38 -13.88 -0.44
C GLU A 139 -0.67 -12.77 -0.63
N ASN A 140 -0.75 -12.20 -1.83
CA ASN A 140 -1.89 -11.36 -2.19
C ASN A 140 -3.16 -12.21 -2.23
N VAL A 141 -4.27 -11.77 -1.64
CA VAL A 141 -5.52 -12.52 -1.62
C VAL A 141 -6.65 -11.60 -2.07
N GLY A 142 -7.39 -12.01 -3.11
CA GLY A 142 -8.50 -11.23 -3.65
C GLY A 142 -9.73 -11.23 -2.75
N GLY A 143 -10.40 -10.08 -2.66
CA GLY A 143 -11.62 -9.92 -1.88
C GLY A 143 -12.75 -9.26 -2.67
N SER A 144 -13.99 -9.58 -2.32
CA SER A 144 -15.13 -8.80 -2.83
C SER A 144 -15.05 -7.38 -2.25
N GLY A 145 -15.12 -6.38 -3.14
CA GLY A 145 -14.96 -4.97 -2.76
C GLY A 145 -13.59 -4.59 -2.23
N ASP A 146 -12.56 -5.36 -2.54
CA ASP A 146 -11.19 -4.94 -2.36
C ASP A 146 -10.80 -3.86 -3.38
N GLY A 147 -9.52 -3.45 -3.37
CA GLY A 147 -9.00 -2.48 -4.33
C GLY A 147 -9.16 -2.91 -5.80
N TYR A 148 -9.52 -4.15 -6.13
CA TYR A 148 -9.75 -4.61 -7.50
C TYR A 148 -11.18 -5.09 -7.70
N LYS A 149 -12.09 -4.77 -6.76
CA LYS A 149 -13.54 -5.04 -6.83
C LYS A 149 -13.87 -6.52 -7.04
N GLY A 150 -12.94 -7.43 -6.73
CA GLY A 150 -13.08 -8.85 -7.02
C GLY A 150 -13.08 -9.21 -8.51
N THR A 151 -12.68 -8.30 -9.42
CA THR A 151 -12.63 -8.52 -10.88
C THR A 151 -11.88 -9.80 -11.24
N TRP A 152 -10.75 -10.06 -10.59
CA TRP A 152 -9.89 -11.22 -10.86
C TRP A 152 -10.27 -12.45 -10.02
N GLY A 153 -11.43 -12.42 -9.37
CA GLY A 153 -11.91 -13.47 -8.47
C GLY A 153 -11.55 -13.22 -7.00
N THR A 154 -11.93 -14.17 -6.15
CA THR A 154 -11.70 -14.12 -4.70
C THR A 154 -10.69 -15.17 -4.26
N GLY A 155 -9.96 -14.90 -3.17
CA GLY A 155 -8.97 -15.83 -2.64
C GLY A 155 -7.78 -15.99 -3.60
N GLY A 156 -7.34 -17.25 -3.75
CA GLY A 156 -6.29 -17.73 -4.65
C GLY A 156 -6.33 -17.22 -6.09
N THR A 157 -7.54 -17.00 -6.59
CA THR A 157 -7.76 -16.78 -8.03
C THR A 157 -7.24 -15.43 -8.53
N ALA A 158 -7.16 -14.43 -7.65
CA ALA A 158 -6.67 -13.10 -7.99
C ALA A 158 -5.15 -12.92 -7.86
N HIS A 159 -4.43 -13.95 -7.40
CA HIS A 159 -3.01 -13.84 -7.03
C HIS A 159 -2.16 -13.27 -8.16
N ASP A 160 -2.24 -13.85 -9.35
CA ASP A 160 -1.36 -13.51 -10.48
C ASP A 160 -1.53 -12.05 -10.91
N GLU A 161 -2.77 -11.58 -11.03
CA GLU A 161 -3.04 -10.21 -11.45
C GLU A 161 -2.65 -9.20 -10.36
N MET A 162 -2.97 -9.48 -9.09
CA MET A 162 -2.54 -8.63 -7.98
C MET A 162 -1.02 -8.57 -7.85
N ASN A 163 -0.33 -9.68 -8.13
CA ASN A 163 1.11 -9.78 -8.19
C ASN A 163 1.70 -8.93 -9.33
N ASN A 164 1.10 -8.97 -10.52
CA ASN A 164 1.49 -8.12 -11.65
C ASN A 164 1.38 -6.63 -11.28
N ARG A 165 0.28 -6.22 -10.63
CA ARG A 165 0.13 -4.84 -10.13
C ARG A 165 1.15 -4.48 -9.07
N LEU A 166 1.41 -5.38 -8.12
CA LEU A 166 2.41 -5.17 -7.07
C LEU A 166 3.79 -4.89 -7.67
N LEU A 167 4.20 -5.66 -8.68
CA LEU A 167 5.48 -5.49 -9.35
C LEU A 167 5.55 -4.18 -10.14
N ALA A 168 4.50 -3.85 -10.90
CA ALA A 168 4.42 -2.59 -11.64
C ALA A 168 4.52 -1.38 -10.70
N LEU A 169 3.75 -1.39 -9.62
CA LEU A 169 3.77 -0.35 -8.60
C LEU A 169 5.13 -0.27 -7.90
N ALA A 170 5.72 -1.39 -7.50
CA ALA A 170 7.04 -1.43 -6.87
C ALA A 170 8.13 -0.83 -7.78
N ASN A 171 8.07 -1.09 -9.08
CA ASN A 171 8.98 -0.49 -10.05
C ASN A 171 8.83 1.03 -10.11
N ASN A 172 7.59 1.54 -10.11
CA ASN A 172 7.33 2.99 -10.08
C ASN A 172 7.82 3.65 -8.77
N VAL A 173 7.56 3.02 -7.62
CA VAL A 173 8.03 3.47 -6.30
C VAL A 173 9.56 3.57 -6.27
N LYS A 174 10.25 2.53 -6.75
CA LYS A 174 11.72 2.50 -6.81
C LYS A 174 12.28 3.53 -7.80
N ALA A 175 11.65 3.69 -8.96
CA ALA A 175 12.04 4.68 -9.97
C ALA A 175 11.93 6.12 -9.44
N ASP A 176 11.02 6.36 -8.50
CA ASP A 176 10.86 7.63 -7.80
C ASP A 176 11.80 7.80 -6.58
N GLY A 177 12.87 6.98 -6.52
CA GLY A 177 13.97 7.11 -5.56
C GLY A 177 13.65 6.64 -4.14
N VAL A 178 12.52 5.95 -3.95
CA VAL A 178 12.14 5.37 -2.66
C VAL A 178 12.82 4.02 -2.49
N ILE A 179 13.47 3.81 -1.33
CA ILE A 179 14.02 2.50 -0.97
C ILE A 179 12.88 1.63 -0.43
N VAL A 180 12.75 0.41 -0.94
CA VAL A 180 11.74 -0.56 -0.49
C VAL A 180 12.46 -1.71 0.20
N TYR A 181 12.30 -1.78 1.52
CA TYR A 181 12.67 -2.94 2.32
C TYR A 181 11.46 -3.88 2.38
N VAL A 182 11.67 -5.18 2.15
CA VAL A 182 10.62 -6.19 2.22
C VAL A 182 11.01 -7.24 3.24
N ILE A 183 10.11 -7.48 4.18
CA ILE A 183 10.23 -8.52 5.21
C ILE A 183 9.09 -9.52 4.96
N GLN A 184 9.46 -10.68 4.42
CA GLN A 184 8.53 -11.81 4.29
C GLN A 184 8.42 -12.52 5.64
N PHE A 185 7.21 -12.63 6.18
CA PHE A 185 6.97 -13.16 7.52
C PHE A 185 6.23 -14.49 7.49
N ALA A 186 6.72 -15.47 8.26
CA ALA A 186 6.12 -16.80 8.51
C ALA A 186 5.94 -17.73 7.29
N ASN A 187 5.62 -17.22 6.10
CA ASN A 187 5.47 -18.00 4.89
C ASN A 187 6.83 -18.18 4.19
N ASN A 188 7.17 -19.41 3.84
CA ASN A 188 8.46 -19.79 3.24
C ASN A 188 8.33 -20.30 1.80
N ASP A 189 7.18 -20.06 1.16
CA ASP A 189 6.93 -20.42 -0.24
C ASP A 189 7.94 -19.74 -1.19
N GLU A 190 8.50 -20.51 -2.12
CA GLU A 190 9.57 -20.03 -3.02
C GLU A 190 9.06 -19.05 -4.08
N ASP A 191 7.83 -19.20 -4.57
CA ASP A 191 7.26 -18.28 -5.55
C ASP A 191 7.01 -16.92 -4.89
N LEU A 192 6.53 -16.92 -3.64
CA LEU A 192 6.41 -15.71 -2.83
C LEU A 192 7.77 -15.03 -2.56
N LYS A 193 8.84 -15.80 -2.33
CA LYS A 193 10.19 -15.21 -2.21
C LYS A 193 10.60 -14.54 -3.51
N ASN A 194 10.40 -15.21 -4.65
CA ASN A 194 10.82 -14.70 -5.94
C ASN A 194 10.14 -13.38 -6.29
N ILE A 195 8.85 -13.24 -6.00
CA ILE A 195 8.14 -11.98 -6.23
C ILE A 195 8.56 -10.90 -5.22
N LEU A 196 8.63 -11.21 -3.92
CA LEU A 196 8.96 -10.21 -2.89
C LEU A 196 10.39 -9.68 -3.01
N LYS A 197 11.33 -10.51 -3.50
CA LYS A 197 12.68 -10.06 -3.86
C LYS A 197 12.69 -9.05 -5.00
N GLN A 198 11.76 -9.15 -5.94
CA GLN A 198 11.60 -8.18 -7.04
C GLN A 198 10.92 -6.89 -6.56
N VAL A 199 10.03 -6.98 -5.57
CA VAL A 199 9.41 -5.80 -4.93
C VAL A 199 10.44 -4.97 -4.18
N ALA A 200 11.36 -5.62 -3.45
CA ALA A 200 12.42 -4.95 -2.73
C ALA A 200 13.37 -4.15 -3.65
N SER A 201 14.08 -3.18 -3.08
CA SER A 201 15.13 -2.43 -3.79
C SER A 201 16.34 -3.30 -4.15
N GLY A 202 16.47 -4.48 -3.57
CA GLY A 202 17.40 -5.53 -3.96
C GLY A 202 16.93 -6.90 -3.45
N PRO A 203 17.32 -8.00 -4.11
CA PRO A 203 16.80 -9.34 -3.82
C PRO A 203 17.33 -9.97 -2.54
N ASP A 204 18.30 -9.34 -1.88
CA ASP A 204 18.98 -9.84 -0.69
C ASP A 204 19.09 -8.74 0.37
N ALA A 205 19.66 -9.09 1.53
CA ALA A 205 19.99 -8.12 2.55
C ALA A 205 20.87 -6.98 1.97
N PRO A 206 20.62 -5.72 2.36
CA PRO A 206 19.76 -5.29 3.46
C PRO A 206 18.28 -5.09 3.08
N TYR A 207 17.88 -5.32 1.82
CA TYR A 207 16.56 -4.91 1.30
C TYR A 207 15.50 -5.99 1.42
N TYR A 208 15.83 -7.24 1.16
CA TYR A 208 14.90 -8.37 1.32
C TYR A 208 15.34 -9.26 2.47
N HIS A 209 14.38 -9.67 3.30
CA HIS A 209 14.57 -10.58 4.41
C HIS A 209 13.42 -11.56 4.53
N LEU A 210 13.73 -12.81 4.88
CA LEU A 210 12.77 -13.79 5.34
C LEU A 210 12.85 -13.90 6.87
N ALA A 211 11.71 -13.75 7.53
CA ALA A 211 11.54 -13.90 8.97
C ALA A 211 10.51 -15.01 9.25
N PRO A 212 10.94 -16.28 9.42
CA PRO A 212 10.03 -17.39 9.70
C PRO A 212 9.30 -17.28 11.04
N GLY A 213 9.81 -16.45 11.96
CA GLY A 213 9.25 -16.27 13.29
C GLY A 213 9.58 -14.92 13.91
N ALA A 214 9.03 -14.69 15.11
CA ALA A 214 9.14 -13.41 15.81
C ALA A 214 10.58 -13.04 16.21
N ALA A 215 11.42 -14.04 16.52
CA ALA A 215 12.82 -13.80 16.90
C ALA A 215 13.65 -13.30 15.70
N GLU A 216 13.45 -13.90 14.53
CA GLU A 216 14.06 -13.49 13.27
C GLU A 216 13.54 -12.12 12.86
N LEU A 217 12.24 -11.87 13.01
CA LEU A 217 11.63 -10.57 12.72
C LEU A 217 12.27 -9.42 13.51
N GLN A 218 12.53 -9.62 14.82
CA GLN A 218 13.24 -8.64 15.64
C GLN A 218 14.67 -8.39 15.14
N THR A 219 15.33 -9.43 14.64
CA THR A 219 16.69 -9.33 14.09
C THR A 219 16.68 -8.52 12.80
N VAL A 220 15.76 -8.84 11.88
CA VAL A 220 15.59 -8.13 10.62
C VAL A 220 15.29 -6.65 10.82
N PHE A 221 14.39 -6.28 11.75
CA PHE A 221 14.13 -4.86 12.02
C PHE A 221 15.36 -4.11 12.55
N ARG A 222 16.23 -4.77 13.34
CA ARG A 222 17.51 -4.17 13.76
C ARG A 222 18.43 -3.94 12.56
N GLU A 223 18.52 -4.88 11.64
CA GLU A 223 19.34 -4.76 10.42
C GLU A 223 18.85 -3.62 9.52
N VAL A 224 17.55 -3.53 9.28
CA VAL A 224 16.95 -2.42 8.52
C VAL A 224 17.21 -1.08 9.20
N ALA A 225 17.04 -0.99 10.53
CA ALA A 225 17.31 0.23 11.29
C ALA A 225 18.79 0.66 11.24
N ASN A 226 19.72 -0.30 11.29
CA ASN A 226 21.15 -0.03 11.14
C ASN A 226 21.46 0.52 9.75
N HIS A 227 20.96 -0.12 8.69
CA HIS A 227 21.18 0.36 7.32
C HIS A 227 20.58 1.76 7.09
N LEU A 228 19.37 2.03 7.59
CA LEU A 228 18.78 3.37 7.55
C LEU A 228 19.62 4.42 8.31
N THR A 229 20.27 4.01 9.41
CA THR A 229 21.18 4.87 10.18
C THR A 229 22.47 5.16 9.42
N GLU A 230 23.06 4.17 8.76
CA GLU A 230 24.24 4.35 7.90
C GLU A 230 23.95 5.30 6.72
N LEU A 231 22.78 5.19 6.10
CA LEU A 231 22.33 6.11 5.05
C LEU A 231 22.16 7.55 5.56
N ARG A 232 21.88 7.72 6.86
CA ARG A 232 21.82 9.03 7.51
C ARG A 232 23.21 9.58 7.84
N LEU A 233 24.17 8.72 8.22
CA LEU A 233 25.52 9.12 8.66
C LEU A 233 26.54 9.28 7.52
N SER A 234 26.35 8.62 6.38
CA SER A 234 27.24 8.69 5.21
C SER A 234 27.21 10.03 4.45
N LYS A 235 26.66 11.08 5.07
CA LYS A 235 26.47 12.42 4.48
C LYS A 235 27.02 13.50 5.40
#